data_AF-A0A1H5UVH3-F1
#
_entry.id   AF-A0A1H5UVH3-F1
#
_cell.length_a   1.000
_cell.length_b   1.000
_cell.length_c   1.000
_cell.angle_alpha   90.00
_cell.angle_beta   90.00
_cell.angle_gamma   90.00
#
_symmetry.space_group_name_H-M   'P 1'
#
loop_
_entity.id
_entity.type
_entity.pdbx_description
1 polymer ?
#
loop_
_entity_poly.entity_id
_entity_poly.type
_entity_poly.pdbx_seq_one_letter_code
_entity_poly.pdbx_strand_id
1 'polypeptide(L)'
;MDYYLIAGKAGERSPAGLLVEEFVLCDDYTAAGIDGAEWRPDTGAWSASAELSRAIRADRALRDRVTPVSRQEASDAFALLGGGELPEEAGLRTLFQERRTLPTSAPLNLGSGGSGTRPRRYRILFAGELGDDGLANARTALQLEPTGDPRVVGTASVDAGGHGFTWELRRIGQGIAWCVDVTATKLGSGPAPALGALLHHHRQAIRDQGLIPVTVERFA
;
A
#
# COMPACT_ATOMS: atom_id res chain seq x y z
N MET A 1 -5.20 7.97 3.86
CA MET A 1 -5.62 7.97 2.43
C MET A 1 -4.37 7.97 1.56
N ASP A 2 -4.43 7.44 0.34
CA ASP A 2 -3.32 7.42 -0.62
C ASP A 2 -3.65 8.32 -1.81
N TYR A 3 -2.69 9.13 -2.26
CA TYR A 3 -2.89 10.10 -3.34
C TYR A 3 -1.96 9.82 -4.52
N TYR A 4 -2.45 9.89 -5.75
CA TYR A 4 -1.66 9.60 -6.93
C TYR A 4 -1.91 10.61 -8.03
N LEU A 5 -0.84 11.14 -8.61
CA LEU A 5 -0.93 11.92 -9.84
C LEU A 5 -0.90 11.00 -11.04
N ILE A 6 -1.78 11.25 -12.00
CA ILE A 6 -1.85 10.49 -13.26
C ILE A 6 -1.32 11.36 -14.37
N ALA A 7 -0.27 10.95 -15.06
CA ALA A 7 0.25 11.63 -16.23
C ALA A 7 -0.55 11.26 -17.50
N GLY A 8 -0.58 12.17 -18.49
CA GLY A 8 -1.18 11.91 -19.80
C GLY A 8 -0.45 10.77 -20.52
N LYS A 9 0.89 10.80 -20.47
CA LYS A 9 1.79 9.73 -20.91
C LYS A 9 2.90 9.49 -19.89
N ALA A 10 3.51 8.31 -19.94
CA ALA A 10 4.62 7.97 -19.06
C ALA A 10 5.79 8.95 -19.26
N GLY A 11 6.34 9.45 -18.16
CA GLY A 11 7.44 10.43 -18.16
C GLY A 11 7.03 11.90 -18.37
N GLU A 12 5.74 12.19 -18.60
CA GLU A 12 5.26 13.57 -18.59
C GLU A 12 5.22 14.11 -17.16
N ARG A 13 5.72 15.34 -16.97
CA ARG A 13 5.78 15.99 -15.65
C ARG A 13 4.45 16.63 -15.25
N SER A 14 3.62 17.00 -16.22
CA SER A 14 2.34 17.64 -15.96
C SER A 14 1.29 16.57 -15.65
N PRO A 15 0.63 16.63 -14.49
CA PRO A 15 -0.46 15.72 -14.18
C PRO A 15 -1.65 15.99 -15.12
N ALA A 16 -2.31 14.92 -15.53
CA ALA A 16 -3.56 14.90 -16.27
C ALA A 16 -4.75 14.54 -15.38
N GLY A 17 -4.52 14.14 -14.12
CA GLY A 17 -5.57 13.80 -13.16
C GLY A 17 -5.01 13.49 -11.78
N LEU A 18 -5.91 13.36 -10.82
CA LEU A 18 -5.61 12.98 -9.43
C LEU A 18 -6.49 11.79 -9.05
N LEU A 19 -5.88 10.73 -8.54
CA LEU A 19 -6.55 9.58 -7.96
C LEU A 19 -6.34 9.59 -6.45
N VAL A 20 -7.42 9.41 -5.70
CA VAL A 20 -7.39 9.24 -4.25
C VAL A 20 -7.98 7.89 -3.92
N GLU A 21 -7.24 7.08 -3.17
CA GLU A 21 -7.66 5.75 -2.73
C GLU A 21 -7.57 5.61 -1.21
N GLU A 22 -8.40 4.74 -0.65
CA GLU A 22 -8.32 4.32 0.74
C GLU A 22 -8.55 2.81 0.85
N PHE A 23 -7.69 2.14 1.62
CA PHE A 23 -7.92 0.76 2.00
C PHE A 23 -9.01 0.67 3.05
N VAL A 24 -10.00 -0.17 2.77
CA VAL A 24 -11.00 -0.58 3.76
C VAL A 24 -10.45 -1.80 4.47
N LEU A 25 -10.10 -1.65 5.74
CA LEU A 25 -9.51 -2.71 6.55
C LEU A 25 -10.55 -3.38 7.44
N CYS A 26 -10.39 -4.69 7.66
CA CYS A 26 -11.08 -5.44 8.71
C CYS A 26 -10.45 -5.15 10.08
N ASP A 27 -11.09 -5.62 11.15
CA ASP A 27 -10.61 -5.48 12.54
C ASP A 27 -9.22 -6.08 12.78
N ASP A 28 -8.81 -7.06 11.96
CA ASP A 28 -7.48 -7.67 12.02
C ASP A 28 -6.46 -7.05 11.04
N TYR A 29 -6.79 -5.88 10.47
CA TYR A 29 -5.97 -5.13 9.51
C TYR A 29 -5.78 -5.79 8.13
N THR A 30 -6.52 -6.86 7.83
CA THR A 30 -6.61 -7.37 6.45
C THR A 30 -7.43 -6.42 5.57
N ALA A 31 -7.14 -6.38 4.28
CA ALA A 31 -7.85 -5.53 3.33
C ALA A 31 -9.16 -6.20 2.87
N ALA A 32 -10.30 -5.56 3.16
CA ALA A 32 -11.60 -5.94 2.64
C ALA A 32 -11.87 -5.35 1.25
N GLY A 33 -11.25 -4.21 0.94
CA GLY A 33 -11.45 -3.51 -0.32
C GLY A 33 -10.63 -2.24 -0.45
N ILE A 34 -10.81 -1.59 -1.60
CA ILE A 34 -10.26 -0.27 -1.90
C ILE A 34 -11.42 0.61 -2.36
N ASP A 35 -11.60 1.74 -1.67
CA ASP A 35 -12.51 2.81 -2.05
C ASP A 35 -11.68 3.93 -2.69
N GLY A 36 -12.24 4.65 -3.67
CA GLY A 36 -11.48 5.72 -4.31
C GLY A 36 -12.29 6.60 -5.24
N ALA A 37 -11.74 7.77 -5.57
CA ALA A 37 -12.28 8.70 -6.55
C ALA A 37 -11.16 9.28 -7.44
N GLU A 38 -11.50 9.55 -8.70
CA GLU A 38 -10.63 10.21 -9.66
C GLU A 38 -11.16 11.60 -10.00
N TRP A 39 -10.31 12.61 -9.91
CA TRP A 39 -10.53 13.93 -10.47
C TRP A 39 -9.91 14.02 -11.86
N ARG A 40 -10.72 14.50 -12.82
CA ARG A 40 -10.25 14.77 -14.17
C ARG A 40 -10.49 16.23 -14.58
N PRO A 41 -9.47 16.93 -15.08
CA PRO A 41 -9.61 18.33 -15.52
C PRO A 41 -10.52 18.48 -16.75
N ASP A 42 -10.61 17.47 -17.61
CA ASP A 42 -11.43 17.50 -18.83
C ASP A 42 -12.93 17.54 -18.55
N THR A 43 -13.36 16.91 -17.45
CA THR A 43 -14.75 16.95 -16.97
C THR A 43 -14.97 17.98 -15.87
N GLY A 44 -13.90 18.40 -15.18
CA GLY A 44 -14.00 19.26 -14.00
C GLY A 44 -14.79 18.62 -12.86
N ALA A 45 -14.75 17.29 -12.75
CA ALA A 45 -15.56 16.54 -11.79
C ALA A 45 -14.82 15.33 -11.20
N TRP A 46 -15.20 14.98 -9.97
CA TRP A 46 -14.85 13.71 -9.34
C TRP A 46 -15.74 12.59 -9.87
N SER A 47 -15.15 11.41 -10.06
CA SER A 47 -15.85 10.21 -10.55
C SER A 47 -15.37 8.94 -9.85
N ALA A 48 -16.15 7.87 -9.96
CA ALA A 48 -15.77 6.56 -9.46
C ALA A 48 -14.48 6.06 -10.13
N SER A 49 -13.61 5.39 -9.37
CA SER A 49 -12.26 5.02 -9.83
C SER A 49 -11.96 3.52 -9.78
N ALA A 50 -12.94 2.67 -9.49
CA ALA A 50 -12.70 1.24 -9.24
C ALA A 50 -12.03 0.52 -10.43
N GLU A 51 -12.43 0.82 -11.66
CA GLU A 51 -11.81 0.24 -12.86
C GLU A 51 -10.40 0.77 -13.11
N LEU A 52 -10.17 2.07 -12.92
CA LEU A 52 -8.83 2.65 -13.01
C LEU A 52 -7.90 2.05 -11.95
N SER A 53 -8.35 1.98 -10.70
CA SER A 53 -7.69 1.33 -9.57
C SER A 53 -7.28 -0.12 -9.88
N ARG A 54 -8.12 -0.85 -10.62
CA ARG A 54 -7.80 -2.19 -11.13
C ARG A 54 -6.76 -2.17 -12.23
N ALA A 55 -6.95 -1.29 -13.20
CA ALA A 55 -6.08 -1.20 -14.36
C ALA A 55 -4.63 -0.85 -13.96
N ILE A 56 -4.41 0.11 -13.04
CA ILE A 56 -3.06 0.49 -12.59
C ILE A 56 -2.31 -0.63 -11.86
N ARG A 57 -3.04 -1.54 -11.20
CA ARG A 57 -2.45 -2.71 -10.51
C ARG A 57 -2.11 -3.84 -11.50
N ALA A 58 -2.87 -3.98 -12.57
CA ALA A 58 -2.72 -5.06 -13.55
C ALA A 58 -1.80 -4.69 -14.73
N ASP A 59 -1.84 -3.45 -15.20
CA ASP A 59 -1.16 -2.98 -16.41
C ASP A 59 0.04 -2.12 -16.05
N ARG A 60 1.23 -2.54 -16.51
CA ARG A 60 2.47 -1.80 -16.31
C ARG A 60 2.48 -0.44 -17.01
N ALA A 61 1.98 -0.35 -18.24
CA ALA A 61 2.02 0.90 -19.00
C ALA A 61 1.12 1.98 -18.36
N LEU A 62 0.00 1.56 -17.74
CA LEU A 62 -0.83 2.46 -16.94
C LEU A 62 -0.15 2.82 -15.63
N ARG A 63 0.47 1.85 -14.94
CA ARG A 63 1.21 2.10 -13.70
C ARG A 63 2.37 3.07 -13.88
N ASP A 64 3.09 2.99 -14.99
CA ASP A 64 4.23 3.88 -15.30
C ASP A 64 3.80 5.35 -15.51
N ARG A 65 2.49 5.63 -15.54
CA ARG A 65 1.90 6.99 -15.58
C ARG A 65 1.49 7.50 -14.19
N VAL A 66 1.57 6.66 -13.16
CA VAL A 66 1.04 6.96 -11.83
C VAL A 66 2.19 7.26 -10.88
N THR A 67 2.16 8.42 -10.27
CA THR A 67 3.14 8.83 -9.26
C THR A 67 2.47 8.95 -7.91
N PRO A 68 2.86 8.16 -6.90
CA PRO A 68 2.41 8.36 -5.53
C PRO A 68 2.94 9.68 -5.00
N VAL A 69 2.08 10.45 -4.36
CA VAL A 69 2.43 11.76 -3.80
C VAL A 69 1.90 11.92 -2.38
N SER A 70 2.44 12.89 -1.66
CA SER A 70 1.88 13.36 -0.40
C SER A 70 0.55 14.08 -0.62
N ARG A 71 -0.21 14.27 0.46
CA ARG A 71 -1.45 15.07 0.43
C ARG A 71 -1.18 16.52 0.01
N GLN A 72 -0.05 17.09 0.42
CA GLN A 72 0.30 18.46 0.06
C GLN A 72 0.55 18.59 -1.44
N GLU A 73 1.37 17.70 -2.02
CA GLU A 73 1.63 17.67 -3.46
C GLU A 73 0.34 17.39 -4.27
N ALA A 74 -0.55 16.53 -3.75
CA ALA A 74 -1.86 16.30 -4.35
C ALA A 74 -2.72 17.57 -4.33
N SER A 75 -2.69 18.35 -3.24
CA SER A 75 -3.40 19.62 -3.13
C SER A 75 -2.88 20.65 -4.13
N ASP A 76 -1.55 20.79 -4.22
CA ASP A 76 -0.91 21.72 -5.15
C ASP A 76 -1.23 21.35 -6.60
N ALA A 77 -1.16 20.06 -6.95
CA ALA A 77 -1.53 19.57 -8.27
C ALA A 77 -3.03 19.74 -8.57
N PHE A 78 -3.91 19.50 -7.60
CA PHE A 78 -5.35 19.68 -7.76
C PHE A 78 -5.71 21.14 -8.07
N ALA A 79 -5.06 22.10 -7.40
CA ALA A 79 -5.20 23.52 -7.70
C ALA A 79 -4.70 23.87 -9.11
N LEU A 80 -3.54 23.34 -9.52
CA LEU A 80 -3.00 23.53 -10.88
C LEU A 80 -3.90 22.95 -11.97
N LEU A 81 -4.61 21.87 -11.65
CA LEU A 81 -5.59 21.20 -12.51
C LEU A 81 -6.96 21.91 -12.56
N GLY A 82 -7.11 23.06 -11.89
CA GLY A 82 -8.34 23.85 -11.86
C GLY A 82 -9.40 23.33 -10.89
N GLY A 83 -9.06 22.38 -10.00
CA GLY A 83 -9.96 21.84 -8.99
C GLY A 83 -10.20 22.77 -7.78
N GLY A 84 -9.34 23.77 -7.58
CA GLY A 84 -9.38 24.67 -6.43
C GLY A 84 -8.71 24.06 -5.20
N GLU A 85 -9.36 24.16 -4.04
CA GLU A 85 -8.86 23.59 -2.79
C GLU A 85 -9.24 22.10 -2.68
N LEU A 86 -8.25 21.26 -2.38
CA LEU A 86 -8.49 19.83 -2.20
C LEU A 86 -9.35 19.60 -0.95
N PRO A 87 -10.50 18.90 -1.05
CA PRO A 87 -11.33 18.62 0.12
C PRO A 87 -10.58 17.87 1.22
N GLU A 88 -10.98 18.10 2.46
CA GLU A 88 -10.52 17.31 3.61
C GLU A 88 -10.83 15.81 3.43
N GLU A 89 -10.06 14.94 4.09
CA GLU A 89 -10.22 13.49 3.90
C GLU A 89 -11.65 13.00 4.19
N ALA A 90 -12.33 13.62 5.17
CA ALA A 90 -13.74 13.33 5.45
C ALA A 90 -14.65 13.70 4.27
N GLY A 91 -14.37 14.80 3.58
CA GLY A 91 -15.07 15.21 2.36
C GLY A 91 -14.75 14.31 1.18
N LEU A 92 -13.47 13.93 0.99
CA LEU A 92 -13.06 13.01 -0.07
C LEU A 92 -13.77 11.65 0.05
N ARG A 93 -13.96 11.14 1.28
CA ARG A 93 -14.69 9.88 1.52
C ARG A 93 -16.16 9.92 1.05
N THR A 94 -16.80 11.09 1.00
CA THR A 94 -18.18 11.18 0.47
C THR A 94 -18.23 11.06 -1.05
N LEU A 95 -17.09 11.20 -1.74
CA LEU A 95 -16.96 11.06 -3.18
C LEU A 95 -16.71 9.60 -3.62
N PHE A 96 -16.48 8.70 -2.67
CA PHE A 96 -16.24 7.29 -2.94
C PHE A 96 -17.56 6.59 -3.28
N GLN A 97 -17.87 6.56 -4.56
CA GLN A 97 -19.13 6.02 -5.08
C GLN A 97 -19.12 4.49 -5.22
N GLU A 98 -17.94 3.89 -5.36
CA GLU A 98 -17.79 2.46 -5.62
C GLU A 98 -16.69 1.85 -4.76
N ARG A 99 -17.01 0.71 -4.15
CA ARG A 99 -16.05 -0.13 -3.45
C ARG A 99 -15.58 -1.25 -4.37
N ARG A 100 -14.27 -1.37 -4.52
CA ARG A 100 -13.69 -2.58 -5.06
C ARG A 100 -13.43 -3.58 -3.94
N THR A 101 -14.20 -4.67 -3.91
CA THR A 101 -13.96 -5.75 -2.96
C THR A 101 -12.67 -6.49 -3.31
N LEU A 102 -11.87 -6.77 -2.28
CA LEU A 102 -10.71 -7.65 -2.41
C LEU A 102 -11.11 -9.05 -1.90
N PRO A 103 -10.62 -10.13 -2.53
CA PRO A 103 -10.93 -11.48 -2.08
C PRO A 103 -10.45 -11.68 -0.64
N THR A 104 -11.38 -11.89 0.29
CA THR A 104 -11.06 -12.31 1.65
C THR A 104 -10.94 -13.83 1.67
N SER A 105 -9.72 -14.33 1.53
CA SER A 105 -9.45 -15.75 1.75
C SER A 105 -9.30 -16.02 3.24
N ALA A 106 -9.90 -17.10 3.74
CA ALA A 106 -9.56 -17.59 5.07
C ALA A 106 -8.02 -17.79 5.15
N PRO A 107 -7.35 -17.37 6.24
CA PRO A 107 -5.91 -17.46 6.33
C PRO A 107 -5.41 -18.88 6.03
N LEU A 108 -4.50 -19.01 5.06
CA LEU A 108 -3.95 -20.30 4.66
C LEU A 108 -3.21 -20.93 5.84
N ASN A 109 -3.72 -22.05 6.35
CA ASN A 109 -3.12 -22.83 7.44
C ASN A 109 -2.00 -23.71 6.88
N LEU A 110 -0.74 -23.30 7.05
CA LEU A 110 0.42 -24.03 6.56
C LEU A 110 0.95 -25.13 7.52
N GLY A 111 0.21 -25.52 8.56
CA GLY A 111 0.49 -26.76 9.28
C GLY A 111 0.38 -26.73 10.82
N SER A 112 0.41 -27.92 11.39
CA SER A 112 0.02 -28.32 12.75
C SER A 112 1.12 -28.18 13.80
N GLY A 113 0.88 -27.43 14.88
CA GLY A 113 1.71 -27.50 16.09
C GLY A 113 1.24 -26.62 17.25
N GLY A 114 1.09 -27.24 18.42
CA GLY A 114 1.26 -26.67 19.76
C GLY A 114 0.18 -25.75 20.34
N SER A 115 -0.13 -25.94 21.62
CA SER A 115 -1.06 -25.15 22.47
C SER A 115 -0.59 -23.71 22.79
N GLY A 116 0.25 -23.11 21.94
CA GLY A 116 0.74 -21.73 22.07
C GLY A 116 0.06 -20.79 21.07
N THR A 117 0.05 -19.48 21.36
CA THR A 117 -0.40 -18.45 20.42
C THR A 117 0.51 -18.47 19.19
N ARG A 118 0.02 -19.01 18.05
CA ARG A 118 0.79 -19.04 16.81
C ARG A 118 1.15 -17.63 16.33
N PRO A 119 2.35 -17.44 15.76
CA PRO A 119 2.71 -16.17 15.17
C PRO A 119 1.74 -15.83 14.04
N ARG A 120 1.31 -14.57 13.97
CA ARG A 120 0.42 -14.11 12.89
C ARG A 120 1.27 -13.49 11.78
N ARG A 121 1.15 -13.99 10.55
CA ARG A 121 1.87 -13.42 9.41
C ARG A 121 0.92 -12.59 8.55
N TYR A 122 1.35 -11.39 8.19
CA TYR A 122 0.68 -10.49 7.28
C TYR A 122 1.56 -10.27 6.05
N ARG A 123 0.95 -10.06 4.89
CA ARG A 123 1.63 -9.66 3.66
C ARG A 123 1.01 -8.40 3.12
N ILE A 124 1.85 -7.41 2.87
CA ILE A 124 1.50 -6.25 2.06
C ILE A 124 2.06 -6.53 0.66
N LEU A 125 1.18 -6.70 -0.32
CA LEU A 125 1.55 -6.94 -1.70
C LEU A 125 1.57 -5.63 -2.47
N PHE A 126 2.56 -5.46 -3.34
CA PHE A 126 2.72 -4.27 -4.16
C PHE A 126 2.93 -4.61 -5.63
N ALA A 127 2.30 -3.85 -6.52
CA ALA A 127 2.51 -3.90 -7.95
C ALA A 127 3.59 -2.88 -8.35
N GLY A 128 4.46 -3.28 -9.28
CA GLY A 128 5.58 -2.46 -9.73
C GLY A 128 6.93 -3.07 -9.39
N GLU A 129 7.98 -2.31 -9.68
CA GLU A 129 9.36 -2.72 -9.47
C GLU A 129 10.13 -1.61 -8.78
N LEU A 130 10.98 -1.98 -7.82
CA LEU A 130 11.93 -1.07 -7.20
C LEU A 130 13.19 -1.00 -8.06
N GLY A 131 13.54 0.19 -8.51
CA GLY A 131 14.90 0.48 -8.99
C GLY A 131 15.89 0.48 -7.82
N ASP A 132 17.18 0.59 -8.12
CA ASP A 132 18.24 0.51 -7.10
C ASP A 132 18.08 1.57 -5.99
N ASP A 133 17.78 2.81 -6.36
CA ASP A 133 17.55 3.91 -5.41
C ASP A 133 16.30 3.65 -4.55
N GLY A 134 15.19 3.24 -5.19
CA GLY A 134 13.96 2.91 -4.48
C GLY A 134 14.15 1.75 -3.51
N LEU A 135 14.98 0.77 -3.87
CA LEU A 135 15.33 -0.34 -3.00
C LEU A 135 16.19 0.10 -1.81
N ALA A 136 17.17 0.97 -2.03
CA ALA A 136 18.01 1.53 -0.97
C ALA A 136 17.19 2.37 0.03
N ASN A 137 16.29 3.21 -0.49
CA ASN A 137 15.36 4.00 0.31
C ASN A 137 14.40 3.11 1.11
N ALA A 138 13.82 2.08 0.46
CA ALA A 138 12.96 1.10 1.13
C ALA A 138 13.70 0.37 2.26
N ARG A 139 14.94 -0.06 2.04
CA ARG A 139 15.80 -0.66 3.07
C ARG A 139 16.00 0.26 4.26
N THR A 140 16.28 1.53 3.99
CA THR A 140 16.50 2.54 5.04
C THR A 140 15.22 2.81 5.84
N ALA A 141 14.10 3.05 5.14
CA ALA A 141 12.81 3.33 5.77
C ALA A 141 12.30 2.15 6.62
N LEU A 142 12.52 0.93 6.15
CA LEU A 142 12.13 -0.31 6.83
C LEU A 142 13.21 -0.86 7.77
N GLN A 143 14.33 -0.16 7.94
CA GLN A 143 15.47 -0.55 8.80
C GLN A 143 15.99 -1.97 8.53
N LEU A 144 16.05 -2.38 7.25
CA LEU A 144 16.36 -3.75 6.86
C LEU A 144 17.86 -4.05 6.91
N GLU A 145 18.18 -5.15 7.57
CA GLU A 145 19.50 -5.78 7.53
C GLU A 145 19.57 -6.87 6.45
N PRO A 146 20.67 -7.00 5.69
CA PRO A 146 20.83 -8.05 4.68
C PRO A 146 20.79 -9.46 5.28
N THR A 147 20.09 -10.40 4.63
CA THR A 147 19.96 -11.79 5.11
C THR A 147 20.85 -12.79 4.37
N GLY A 148 21.44 -12.40 3.24
CA GLY A 148 22.18 -13.30 2.35
C GLY A 148 21.31 -14.23 1.49
N ASP A 149 19.98 -14.27 1.70
CA ASP A 149 19.04 -14.98 0.82
C ASP A 149 18.74 -14.11 -0.41
N PRO A 150 19.01 -14.55 -1.64
CA PRO A 150 18.72 -13.77 -2.85
C PRO A 150 17.23 -13.47 -3.06
N ARG A 151 16.33 -14.17 -2.36
CA ARG A 151 14.88 -13.95 -2.40
C ARG A 151 14.41 -12.89 -1.40
N VAL A 152 15.21 -12.59 -0.37
CA VAL A 152 14.88 -11.66 0.72
C VAL A 152 15.92 -10.54 0.73
N VAL A 153 15.47 -9.33 0.42
CA VAL A 153 16.34 -8.16 0.31
C VAL A 153 16.88 -7.73 1.67
N GLY A 154 16.12 -7.98 2.73
CA GLY A 154 16.55 -7.79 4.09
C GLY A 154 15.42 -8.06 5.08
N THR A 155 15.78 -8.10 6.35
CA THR A 155 14.89 -8.35 7.48
C THR A 155 15.10 -7.31 8.57
N ALA A 156 14.07 -7.07 9.37
CA ALA A 156 14.18 -6.25 10.57
C ALA A 156 13.20 -6.73 11.65
N SER A 157 13.35 -6.20 12.84
CA SER A 157 12.50 -6.55 13.99
C SER A 157 12.34 -5.39 14.95
N VAL A 158 11.22 -5.36 15.66
CA VAL A 158 10.98 -4.41 16.74
C VAL A 158 10.13 -5.05 17.84
N ASP A 159 10.45 -4.71 19.09
CA ASP A 159 9.57 -4.94 20.23
C ASP A 159 8.89 -3.61 20.61
N ALA A 160 7.56 -3.58 20.58
CA ALA A 160 6.77 -2.39 20.87
C ALA A 160 5.53 -2.74 21.70
N GLY A 161 5.35 -2.08 22.85
CA GLY A 161 4.16 -2.25 23.69
C GLY A 161 3.92 -3.69 24.18
N GLY A 162 4.98 -4.50 24.31
CA GLY A 162 4.88 -5.92 24.67
C GLY A 162 4.59 -6.86 23.49
N HIS A 163 4.50 -6.34 22.27
CA HIS A 163 4.40 -7.09 21.03
C HIS A 163 5.77 -7.19 20.36
N GLY A 164 6.08 -8.37 19.80
CA GLY A 164 7.28 -8.59 19.00
C GLY A 164 6.89 -8.75 17.53
N PHE A 165 7.52 -7.96 16.66
CA PHE A 165 7.31 -7.98 15.22
C PHE A 165 8.64 -8.20 14.50
N THR A 166 8.60 -8.99 13.44
CA THR A 166 9.68 -9.12 12.47
C THR A 166 9.12 -8.89 11.08
N TRP A 167 9.89 -8.34 10.16
CA TRP A 167 9.46 -8.21 8.79
C TRP A 167 10.59 -8.43 7.79
N GLU A 168 10.21 -8.91 6.61
CA GLU A 168 11.11 -9.10 5.47
C GLU A 168 10.55 -8.39 4.23
N LEU A 169 11.44 -7.80 3.44
CA LEU A 169 11.11 -7.32 2.09
C LEU A 169 11.60 -8.34 1.08
N ARG A 170 10.69 -8.80 0.21
CA ARG A 170 10.99 -9.84 -0.77
C ARG A 170 10.43 -9.51 -2.15
N ARG A 171 11.11 -10.00 -3.17
CA ARG A 171 10.64 -9.95 -4.54
C ARG A 171 9.79 -11.18 -4.85
N ILE A 172 8.63 -10.99 -5.47
CA ILE A 172 7.72 -12.06 -5.88
C ILE A 172 7.74 -12.15 -7.40
N GLY A 173 8.49 -13.12 -7.93
CA GLY A 173 8.73 -13.26 -9.37
C GLY A 173 9.58 -12.12 -9.94
N GLN A 174 10.31 -12.39 -11.03
CA GLN A 174 11.02 -11.32 -11.73
C GLN A 174 10.04 -10.47 -12.53
N GLY A 175 9.99 -9.16 -12.27
CA GLY A 175 9.16 -8.22 -13.04
C GLY A 175 7.71 -8.11 -12.58
N ILE A 176 7.31 -8.81 -11.52
CA ILE A 176 5.89 -9.00 -11.19
C ILE A 176 5.47 -8.14 -10.00
N ALA A 177 6.04 -8.41 -8.82
CA ALA A 177 5.60 -7.78 -7.59
C ALA A 177 6.67 -7.79 -6.49
N TRP A 178 6.43 -6.97 -5.48
CA TRP A 178 7.17 -6.95 -4.23
C TRP A 178 6.21 -7.21 -3.08
N CYS A 179 6.71 -7.76 -1.97
CA CYS A 179 5.92 -7.79 -0.76
C CYS A 179 6.74 -7.58 0.50
N VAL A 180 6.08 -7.00 1.51
CA VAL A 180 6.56 -6.93 2.88
C VAL A 180 5.79 -7.95 3.69
N ASP A 181 6.48 -8.95 4.22
CA ASP A 181 5.89 -9.95 5.10
C ASP A 181 6.20 -9.60 6.55
N VAL A 182 5.15 -9.31 7.32
CA VAL A 182 5.25 -8.96 8.74
C VAL A 182 4.79 -10.15 9.58
N THR A 183 5.62 -10.60 10.51
CA THR A 183 5.29 -11.66 11.45
C THR A 183 5.19 -11.08 12.85
N ALA A 184 4.00 -11.17 13.46
CA ALA A 184 3.81 -10.91 14.88
C ALA A 184 4.21 -12.17 15.66
N THR A 185 5.46 -12.21 16.13
CA THR A 185 6.06 -13.34 16.85
C THR A 185 5.55 -13.44 18.28
N LYS A 186 5.19 -12.30 18.87
CA LYS A 186 4.62 -12.19 20.21
C LYS A 186 3.51 -11.14 20.21
N LEU A 187 2.35 -11.49 20.74
CA LEU A 187 1.28 -10.53 21.01
C LEU A 187 1.09 -10.40 22.52
N GLY A 188 1.19 -9.17 23.02
CA GLY A 188 0.80 -8.84 24.40
C GLY A 188 -0.71 -9.00 24.63
N SER A 189 -1.15 -8.78 25.86
CA SER A 189 -2.56 -8.90 26.27
C SER A 189 -3.46 -7.72 25.87
N GLY A 190 -2.89 -6.67 25.26
CA GLY A 190 -3.62 -5.47 24.86
C GLY A 190 -4.03 -5.47 23.38
N PRO A 191 -4.87 -4.49 22.97
CA PRO A 191 -5.11 -4.17 21.57
C PRO A 191 -3.78 -3.98 20.85
N ALA A 192 -3.70 -4.35 19.56
CA ALA A 192 -2.50 -4.18 18.77
C ALA A 192 -2.54 -2.97 17.78
N PRO A 193 -2.87 -1.72 18.19
CA PRO A 193 -2.67 -0.54 17.35
C PRO A 193 -1.25 -0.44 16.80
N ALA A 194 -0.26 -0.96 17.52
CA ALA A 194 1.12 -1.08 17.06
C ALA A 194 1.23 -1.86 15.75
N LEU A 195 0.46 -2.95 15.58
CA LEU A 195 0.42 -3.71 14.33
C LEU A 195 -0.20 -2.88 13.20
N GLY A 196 -1.34 -2.24 13.45
CA GLY A 196 -2.00 -1.39 12.46
C GLY A 196 -1.10 -0.23 12.00
N ALA A 197 -0.44 0.45 12.94
CA ALA A 197 0.52 1.52 12.65
C ALA A 197 1.73 1.00 11.88
N LEU A 198 2.27 -0.17 12.23
CA LEU A 198 3.40 -0.79 11.54
C LEU A 198 3.04 -1.13 10.08
N LEU A 199 1.90 -1.81 9.87
CA LEU A 199 1.42 -2.17 8.54
C LEU A 199 1.17 -0.91 7.69
N HIS A 200 0.55 0.12 8.28
CA HIS A 200 0.34 1.39 7.61
C HIS A 200 1.67 2.05 7.22
N HIS A 201 2.61 2.15 8.15
CA HIS A 201 3.92 2.74 7.92
C HIS A 201 4.68 2.01 6.81
N HIS A 202 4.77 0.68 6.85
CA HIS A 202 5.45 -0.10 5.82
C HIS A 202 4.79 0.03 4.45
N ARG A 203 3.45 0.07 4.42
CA ARG A 203 2.69 0.33 3.19
C ARG A 203 3.05 1.67 2.57
N GLN A 204 3.10 2.74 3.38
CA GLN A 204 3.48 4.07 2.90
C GLN A 204 4.95 4.12 2.47
N ALA A 205 5.86 3.58 3.28
CA ALA A 205 7.29 3.60 2.99
C ALA A 205 7.64 2.98 1.62
N ILE A 206 6.99 1.88 1.26
CA ILE A 206 7.17 1.24 -0.07
C ILE A 206 6.41 2.01 -1.15
N ARG A 207 5.20 2.50 -0.86
CA ARG A 207 4.42 3.31 -1.81
C ARG A 207 5.20 4.55 -2.23
N ASP A 208 5.87 5.22 -1.32
CA ASP A 208 6.66 6.43 -1.59
C ASP A 208 7.85 6.17 -2.53
N GLN A 209 8.19 4.90 -2.79
CA GLN A 209 9.19 4.50 -3.78
C GLN A 209 8.58 4.17 -5.17
N GLY A 210 7.32 4.52 -5.41
CA GLY A 210 6.65 4.36 -6.71
C GLY A 210 5.81 3.09 -6.85
N LEU A 211 5.76 2.23 -5.83
CA LEU A 211 5.00 0.99 -5.87
C LEU A 211 3.53 1.22 -5.51
N ILE A 212 2.61 0.46 -6.13
CA ILE A 212 1.18 0.58 -5.87
C ILE A 212 0.74 -0.55 -4.92
N PRO A 213 0.27 -0.26 -3.69
CA PRO A 213 -0.23 -1.29 -2.79
C PRO A 213 -1.45 -2.02 -3.38
N VAL A 214 -1.42 -3.34 -3.36
CA VAL A 214 -2.45 -4.22 -3.95
C VAL A 214 -3.41 -4.73 -2.88
N THR A 215 -2.88 -5.25 -1.78
CA THR A 215 -3.66 -5.87 -0.70
C THR A 215 -2.85 -5.96 0.59
N VAL A 216 -3.55 -6.14 1.71
CA VAL A 216 -2.98 -6.58 2.99
C VAL A 216 -3.67 -7.89 3.37
N GLU A 217 -2.93 -8.99 3.35
CA GLU A 217 -3.45 -10.33 3.63
C GLU A 217 -2.87 -10.88 4.92
N ARG A 218 -3.54 -11.89 5.49
CA ARG A 218 -3.08 -12.62 6.67
C ARG A 218 -2.98 -14.12 6.37
N PHE A 219 -1.88 -14.73 6.77
CA PHE A 219 -1.65 -16.18 6.77
C PHE A 219 -1.77 -16.72 8.20
N ALA A 220 -2.18 -17.98 8.33
CA ALA A 220 -2.38 -18.64 9.63
C ALA A 220 -1.08 -19.25 10.19
#